data_AF-A0A0S4VWA8-F1
#
_entry.id   AF-A0A0S4VWA8-F1
#
_cell.length_a   1.000
_cell.length_b   1.000
_cell.length_c   1.000
_cell.angle_alpha   90.00
_cell.angle_beta   90.00
_cell.angle_gamma   90.00
#
_symmetry.space_group_name_H-M   'P 1'
#
loop_
_entity.id
_entity.type
_entity.pdbx_description
1 polymer ?
#
loop_
_entity_poly.entity_id
_entity_poly.type
_entity_poly.pdbx_seq_one_letter_code
_entity_poly.pdbx_strand_id
1 'polypeptide(L)'
;MRFSSIIAITLLALTSGLAAATEPVALLRCNSIYCAGPLYTYCSERADRDALLSMPENLLSDEDKRALQACQRAAELGLPEAQFMEGLRHSMRAMSVPARAADEQTRAAELWRVAAEHGHSVAQMMLAQMYVDGKGVPKDRVEAYKWLKLAEWHKDESEALQKLKRSMSAEEIQRGDALVQAWQVR
;
A
#
# COMPACT_ATOMS: atom_id res chain seq x y z
N MET A 1 24.16 -52.03 -29.75
CA MET A 1 22.94 -51.21 -29.73
C MET A 1 22.91 -50.45 -28.42
N ARG A 2 22.98 -49.12 -28.49
CA ARG A 2 23.11 -48.21 -27.34
C ARG A 2 21.71 -47.87 -26.83
N PHE A 3 21.37 -48.28 -25.61
CA PHE A 3 20.24 -47.74 -24.86
C PHE A 3 20.76 -47.29 -23.50
N SER A 4 21.12 -46.03 -23.38
CA SER A 4 21.34 -45.30 -22.13
C SER A 4 21.42 -43.82 -22.49
N SER A 5 20.87 -42.96 -21.63
CA SER A 5 20.92 -41.49 -21.70
C SER A 5 19.72 -40.79 -22.36
N ILE A 6 18.51 -40.94 -21.81
CA ILE A 6 17.46 -39.89 -21.93
C ILE A 6 16.81 -39.52 -20.57
N ILE A 7 16.99 -40.28 -19.49
CA ILE A 7 16.34 -39.99 -18.19
C ILE A 7 17.30 -39.28 -17.21
N ALA A 8 18.00 -38.23 -17.66
CA ALA A 8 18.87 -37.42 -16.79
C ALA A 8 18.75 -35.91 -17.01
N ILE A 9 17.66 -35.43 -17.63
CA ILE A 9 17.50 -34.00 -17.99
C ILE A 9 16.32 -33.31 -17.28
N THR A 10 15.50 -34.00 -16.50
CA THR A 10 14.30 -33.38 -15.89
C THR A 10 14.24 -33.52 -14.37
N LEU A 11 15.31 -33.17 -13.66
CA LEU A 11 15.21 -32.93 -12.21
C LEU A 11 16.23 -31.92 -11.65
N LEU A 12 16.61 -30.90 -12.44
CA LEU A 12 17.54 -29.83 -12.04
C LEU A 12 17.06 -28.44 -12.48
N ALA A 13 15.74 -28.22 -12.46
CA ALA A 13 15.13 -26.94 -12.81
C ALA A 13 14.14 -26.41 -11.75
N LEU A 14 14.32 -26.75 -10.47
CA LEU A 14 13.44 -26.26 -9.40
C LEU A 14 14.16 -25.70 -8.16
N THR A 15 15.48 -25.53 -8.18
CA THR A 15 16.21 -24.91 -7.06
C THR A 15 17.07 -23.70 -7.44
N SER A 16 17.10 -23.31 -8.71
CA SER A 16 17.87 -22.15 -9.19
C SER A 16 17.01 -20.91 -9.53
N GLY A 17 15.69 -20.96 -9.27
CA GLY A 17 14.76 -19.85 -9.57
C GLY A 17 14.57 -18.82 -8.46
N LEU A 18 15.06 -19.04 -7.23
CA LEU A 18 14.83 -18.13 -6.09
C LEU A 18 16.07 -17.38 -5.58
N ALA A 19 17.26 -17.67 -6.11
CA ALA A 19 18.51 -17.09 -5.62
C ALA A 19 19.14 -16.04 -6.55
N ALA A 20 18.46 -15.64 -7.64
CA ALA A 20 18.98 -14.72 -8.65
C ALA A 20 18.36 -13.31 -8.62
N ALA A 21 17.80 -12.88 -7.48
CA ALA A 21 17.48 -11.47 -7.25
C ALA A 21 18.69 -10.75 -6.60
N THR A 22 19.87 -10.90 -7.18
CA THR A 22 21.11 -10.27 -6.71
C THR A 22 21.51 -9.21 -7.72
N GLU A 23 20.91 -8.02 -7.58
CA GLU A 23 21.45 -6.68 -7.88
C GLU A 23 20.27 -5.68 -7.83
N PRO A 24 20.01 -5.03 -6.69
CA PRO A 24 18.90 -4.05 -6.56
C PRO A 24 19.02 -2.90 -7.57
N VAL A 25 20.24 -2.60 -8.04
CA VAL A 25 20.50 -1.57 -9.04
C VAL A 25 19.80 -1.86 -10.38
N ALA A 26 19.73 -3.12 -10.80
CA ALA A 26 19.06 -3.47 -12.05
C ALA A 26 17.53 -3.33 -11.93
N LEU A 27 16.97 -3.72 -10.79
CA LEU A 27 15.54 -3.58 -10.50
C LEU A 27 15.13 -2.11 -10.37
N LEU A 28 15.97 -1.26 -9.76
CA LEU A 28 15.71 0.17 -9.62
C LEU A 28 15.62 0.91 -10.97
N ARG A 29 16.26 0.38 -12.02
CA ARG A 29 16.18 0.92 -13.39
C ARG A 29 14.99 0.39 -14.18
N CYS A 30 14.21 -0.53 -13.62
CA CYS A 30 13.09 -1.13 -14.30
C CYS A 30 11.87 -0.18 -14.33
N ASN A 31 11.26 -0.07 -15.51
CA ASN A 31 10.06 0.75 -15.75
C ASN A 31 8.81 -0.09 -16.06
N SER A 32 8.86 -1.40 -15.83
CA SER A 32 7.74 -2.31 -16.06
C SER A 32 7.00 -2.61 -14.76
N ILE A 33 5.67 -2.72 -14.82
CA ILE A 33 4.83 -3.11 -13.67
C ILE A 33 5.25 -4.45 -13.06
N TYR A 34 5.82 -5.35 -13.87
CA TYR A 34 6.31 -6.65 -13.40
C TYR A 34 7.50 -6.55 -12.42
N CYS A 35 8.17 -5.40 -12.36
CA CYS A 35 9.23 -5.17 -11.39
C CYS A 35 8.72 -4.67 -10.04
N ALA A 36 7.45 -4.26 -9.93
CA ALA A 36 6.91 -3.67 -8.72
C ALA A 36 6.92 -4.67 -7.54
N GLY A 37 6.50 -5.92 -7.78
CA GLY A 37 6.54 -7.00 -6.79
C GLY A 37 7.96 -7.27 -6.28
N PRO A 38 8.92 -7.62 -7.15
CA PRO A 38 10.31 -7.84 -6.74
C PRO A 38 10.96 -6.65 -6.02
N LEU A 39 10.67 -5.42 -6.44
CA LEU A 39 11.14 -4.20 -5.76
C LEU A 39 10.56 -4.08 -4.35
N TYR A 40 9.26 -4.36 -4.19
CA TYR A 40 8.61 -4.35 -2.89
C TYR A 40 9.11 -5.47 -1.98
N THR A 41 9.32 -6.69 -2.51
CA THR A 41 9.94 -7.80 -1.77
C THR A 41 11.30 -7.41 -1.25
N TYR A 42 12.17 -6.86 -2.11
CA TYR A 42 13.49 -6.37 -1.71
C TYR A 42 13.42 -5.37 -0.56
N CYS A 43 12.52 -4.39 -0.65
CA CYS A 43 12.31 -3.42 0.42
C CYS A 43 11.80 -4.07 1.71
N SER A 44 10.83 -4.99 1.60
CA SER A 44 10.14 -5.60 2.76
C SER A 44 11.01 -6.59 3.55
N GLU A 45 11.99 -7.22 2.90
CA GLU A 45 12.85 -8.23 3.52
C GLU A 45 14.15 -7.66 4.09
N ARG A 46 14.64 -6.55 3.53
CA ARG A 46 15.96 -6.00 3.89
C ARG A 46 15.93 -4.75 4.73
N ALA A 47 14.80 -4.05 4.77
CA ALA A 47 14.72 -2.83 5.54
C ALA A 47 14.22 -3.10 6.96
N ASP A 48 14.78 -2.35 7.90
CA ASP A 48 14.05 -2.06 9.12
C ASP A 48 12.84 -1.19 8.74
N ARG A 49 11.65 -1.81 8.75
CA ARG A 49 10.39 -1.15 8.38
C ARG A 49 10.16 0.10 9.23
N ASP A 50 10.52 0.06 10.50
CA ASP A 50 10.33 1.19 11.41
C ASP A 50 11.29 2.33 11.04
N ALA A 51 12.52 2.01 10.65
CA ALA A 51 13.48 2.99 10.15
C ALA A 51 12.96 3.69 8.88
N LEU A 52 12.45 2.93 7.90
CA LEU A 52 11.92 3.51 6.65
C LEU A 52 10.70 4.42 6.86
N LEU A 53 9.90 4.14 7.89
CA LEU A 53 8.69 4.91 8.19
C LEU A 53 8.97 6.18 8.99
N SER A 54 9.96 6.15 9.88
CA SER A 54 10.13 7.17 10.92
C SER A 54 11.42 7.98 10.81
N MET A 55 12.47 7.46 10.19
CA MET A 55 13.77 8.15 10.13
C MET A 55 13.85 9.08 8.91
N PRO A 56 14.50 10.24 9.06
CA PRO A 56 14.83 11.07 7.91
C PRO A 56 15.90 10.37 7.05
N GLU A 57 15.82 10.54 5.73
CA GLU A 57 16.62 9.79 4.76
C GLU A 57 18.14 9.95 4.94
N ASN A 58 18.58 11.07 5.49
CA ASN A 58 20.00 11.33 5.77
C ASN A 58 20.56 10.47 6.92
N LEU A 59 19.71 9.91 7.79
CA LEU A 59 20.10 9.04 8.89
C LEU A 59 19.97 7.54 8.55
N LEU A 60 19.43 7.22 7.38
CA LEU A 60 19.33 5.84 6.91
C LEU A 60 20.70 5.30 6.49
N SER A 61 20.92 4.01 6.72
CA SER A 61 22.06 3.29 6.14
C SER A 61 21.98 3.30 4.61
N ASP A 62 23.09 3.07 3.91
CA ASP A 62 23.07 3.00 2.45
C ASP A 62 22.21 1.85 1.92
N GLU A 63 22.05 0.78 2.71
CA GLU A 63 21.15 -0.32 2.41
C GLU A 63 19.68 0.11 2.56
N ASP A 64 19.33 0.77 3.67
CA ASP A 64 17.98 1.28 3.91
C ASP A 64 17.58 2.34 2.88
N LYS A 65 18.52 3.19 2.43
CA LYS A 65 18.26 4.14 1.33
C LYS A 65 17.90 3.42 0.04
N ARG A 66 18.59 2.32 -0.29
CA ARG A 66 18.26 1.53 -1.49
C ARG A 66 16.91 0.82 -1.33
N ALA A 67 16.61 0.31 -0.14
CA ALA A 67 15.33 -0.30 0.15
C ALA A 67 14.19 0.73 0.05
N LEU A 68 14.39 1.94 0.58
CA LEU A 68 13.46 3.05 0.43
C LEU A 68 13.19 3.38 -1.04
N GLN A 69 14.26 3.54 -1.84
CA GLN A 69 14.14 3.79 -3.28
C GLN A 69 13.37 2.68 -3.98
N ALA A 70 13.59 1.41 -3.61
CA ALA A 70 12.86 0.29 -4.18
C ALA A 70 11.37 0.34 -3.83
N CYS A 71 11.02 0.66 -2.58
CA CYS A 71 9.65 0.88 -2.16
C CYS A 71 8.97 2.03 -2.91
N GLN A 72 9.66 3.16 -3.07
CA GLN A 72 9.16 4.31 -3.84
C GLN A 72 8.91 3.93 -5.30
N ARG A 73 9.87 3.24 -5.92
CA ARG A 73 9.73 2.77 -7.30
C ARG A 73 8.57 1.78 -7.45
N ALA A 74 8.37 0.88 -6.51
CA ALA A 74 7.23 -0.04 -6.53
C ALA A 74 5.89 0.71 -6.44
N ALA A 75 5.82 1.78 -5.64
CA ALA A 75 4.63 2.63 -5.53
C ALA A 75 4.35 3.39 -6.84
N GLU A 76 5.40 3.94 -7.47
CA GLU A 76 5.32 4.61 -8.79
C GLU A 76 4.87 3.65 -9.90
N LEU A 77 5.22 2.38 -9.80
CA LEU A 77 4.78 1.32 -10.72
C LEU A 77 3.36 0.82 -10.45
N GLY A 78 2.67 1.37 -9.44
CA GLY A 78 1.26 1.09 -9.19
C GLY A 78 0.97 -0.05 -8.24
N LEU A 79 1.96 -0.56 -7.49
CA LEU A 79 1.70 -1.63 -6.51
C LEU A 79 0.92 -1.06 -5.30
N PRO A 80 -0.31 -1.53 -5.02
CA PRO A 80 -1.15 -0.97 -3.96
C PRO A 80 -0.50 -1.01 -2.57
N GLU A 81 0.21 -2.10 -2.26
CA GLU A 81 0.93 -2.27 -1.00
C GLU A 81 2.04 -1.22 -0.85
N ALA A 82 2.79 -0.95 -1.93
CA ALA A 82 3.85 0.05 -1.90
C ALA A 82 3.29 1.48 -1.80
N GLN A 83 2.18 1.77 -2.48
CA GLN A 83 1.47 3.05 -2.36
C GLN A 83 0.96 3.26 -0.94
N PHE A 84 0.40 2.21 -0.32
CA PHE A 84 -0.02 2.26 1.08
C PHE A 84 1.16 2.60 2.01
N MET A 85 2.31 1.94 1.82
CA MET A 85 3.51 2.18 2.61
C MET A 85 4.07 3.59 2.42
N GLU A 86 4.05 4.14 1.20
CA GLU A 86 4.43 5.54 0.98
C GLU A 86 3.44 6.51 1.63
N GLY A 87 2.14 6.22 1.60
CA GLY A 87 1.13 7.00 2.32
C GLY A 87 1.38 7.02 3.83
N LEU A 88 1.82 5.90 4.42
CA LEU A 88 2.23 5.85 5.83
C LEU A 88 3.44 6.75 6.12
N ARG A 89 4.46 6.78 5.24
CA ARG A 89 5.62 7.67 5.40
C ARG A 89 5.20 9.14 5.40
N HIS A 90 4.35 9.53 4.46
CA HIS A 90 3.79 10.88 4.43
C HIS A 90 2.98 11.20 5.71
N SER A 91 2.17 10.25 6.20
CA SER A 91 1.46 10.42 7.48
C SER A 91 2.42 10.60 8.66
N MET A 92 3.54 9.87 8.71
CA MET A 92 4.56 10.02 9.75
C MET A 92 5.25 11.38 9.66
N ARG A 93 5.60 11.82 8.45
CA ARG A 93 6.18 13.15 8.18
C ARG A 93 5.23 14.28 8.58
N ALA A 94 3.92 14.10 8.39
CA ALA A 94 2.94 15.07 8.83
C ALA A 94 2.91 15.24 10.36
N MET A 95 3.19 14.17 11.12
CA MET A 95 3.24 14.20 12.59
C MET A 95 4.56 14.78 13.11
N SER A 96 5.67 14.57 12.40
CA SER A 96 6.99 15.04 12.83
C SER A 96 7.35 16.45 12.35
N VAL A 97 6.75 16.94 11.25
CA VAL A 97 7.02 18.26 10.67
C VAL A 97 5.72 19.08 10.53
N PRO A 98 5.29 19.78 11.60
CA PRO A 98 4.01 20.50 11.63
C PRO A 98 3.82 21.51 10.50
N ALA A 99 4.90 22.19 10.09
CA ALA A 99 4.88 23.18 9.02
C ALA A 99 4.47 22.63 7.65
N ARG A 100 4.61 21.31 7.43
CA ARG A 100 4.22 20.62 6.18
C ARG A 100 3.07 19.63 6.39
N ALA A 101 2.47 19.61 7.58
CA ALA A 101 1.51 18.56 7.94
C ALA A 101 0.33 18.47 6.97
N ALA A 102 -0.20 19.60 6.50
CA ALA A 102 -1.31 19.63 5.56
C ALA A 102 -0.93 19.02 4.18
N ASP A 103 0.23 19.40 3.65
CA ASP A 103 0.72 18.89 2.36
C ASP A 103 1.02 17.39 2.44
N GLU A 104 1.67 16.97 3.52
CA GLU A 104 2.01 15.57 3.78
C GLU A 104 0.73 14.72 3.99
N GLN A 105 -0.27 15.23 4.71
CA GLN A 105 -1.57 14.55 4.83
C GLN A 105 -2.28 14.43 3.48
N THR A 106 -2.20 15.46 2.63
CA THR A 106 -2.81 15.43 1.29
C THR A 106 -2.17 14.33 0.44
N ARG A 107 -0.84 14.23 0.43
CA ARG A 107 -0.11 13.16 -0.27
C ARG A 107 -0.46 11.78 0.27
N ALA A 108 -0.55 11.64 1.60
CA ALA A 108 -0.96 10.39 2.22
C ALA A 108 -2.36 9.96 1.76
N ALA A 109 -3.32 10.90 1.72
CA ALA A 109 -4.68 10.63 1.27
C ALA A 109 -4.74 10.22 -0.21
N GLU A 110 -3.96 10.86 -1.07
CA GLU A 110 -3.89 10.52 -2.50
C GLU A 110 -3.37 9.10 -2.71
N LEU A 111 -2.26 8.75 -2.06
CA LEU A 111 -1.67 7.42 -2.14
C LEU A 111 -2.58 6.34 -1.57
N TRP A 112 -3.21 6.60 -0.43
CA TRP A 112 -4.19 5.67 0.14
C TRP A 112 -5.44 5.56 -0.70
N ARG A 113 -5.88 6.62 -1.40
CA ARG A 113 -6.97 6.54 -2.37
C ARG A 113 -6.63 5.59 -3.51
N VAL A 114 -5.45 5.71 -4.12
CA VAL A 114 -5.07 4.81 -5.21
C VAL A 114 -5.00 3.36 -4.72
N ALA A 115 -4.36 3.11 -3.57
CA ALA A 115 -4.31 1.76 -3.00
C ALA A 115 -5.71 1.22 -2.63
N ALA A 116 -6.58 2.07 -2.07
CA ALA A 116 -7.96 1.72 -1.69
C ALA A 116 -8.85 1.38 -2.89
N GLU A 117 -8.68 2.09 -4.01
CA GLU A 117 -9.38 1.82 -5.28
C GLU A 117 -9.03 0.45 -5.86
N HIS A 118 -7.80 -0.04 -5.63
CA HIS A 118 -7.36 -1.38 -6.01
C HIS A 118 -7.69 -2.45 -4.93
N GLY A 119 -8.54 -2.13 -3.96
CA GLY A 119 -9.02 -3.11 -2.97
C GLY A 119 -8.12 -3.32 -1.75
N HIS A 120 -7.10 -2.48 -1.54
CA HIS A 120 -6.22 -2.61 -0.38
C HIS A 120 -6.97 -2.23 0.92
N SER A 121 -7.45 -3.23 1.66
CA SER A 121 -8.34 -3.07 2.82
C SER A 121 -7.82 -2.09 3.89
N VAL A 122 -6.53 -2.15 4.23
CA VAL A 122 -5.95 -1.22 5.23
C VAL A 122 -5.92 0.22 4.71
N ALA A 123 -5.73 0.41 3.39
CA ALA A 123 -5.71 1.75 2.79
C ALA A 123 -7.14 2.33 2.75
N GLN A 124 -8.15 1.49 2.50
CA GLN A 124 -9.55 1.86 2.62
C GLN A 124 -9.89 2.35 4.04
N MET A 125 -9.44 1.62 5.07
CA MET A 125 -9.63 2.04 6.47
C MET A 125 -8.91 3.37 6.78
N MET A 126 -7.65 3.52 6.36
CA MET A 126 -6.90 4.77 6.59
C MET A 126 -7.54 5.96 5.88
N LEU A 127 -7.95 5.79 4.62
CA LEU A 127 -8.62 6.84 3.86
C LEU A 127 -9.96 7.22 4.49
N ALA A 128 -10.72 6.25 5.01
CA ALA A 128 -11.95 6.55 5.72
C ALA A 128 -11.70 7.42 6.96
N GLN A 129 -10.65 7.12 7.73
CA GLN A 129 -10.26 7.93 8.87
C GLN A 129 -9.87 9.35 8.46
N MET A 130 -9.19 9.51 7.30
CA MET A 130 -8.88 10.84 6.76
C MET A 130 -10.14 11.64 6.43
N TYR A 131 -11.17 11.01 5.88
CA TYR A 131 -12.47 11.65 5.63
C TYR A 131 -13.25 11.97 6.91
N VAL A 132 -13.12 11.17 7.97
CA VAL A 132 -13.71 11.49 9.29
C VAL A 132 -13.05 12.72 9.90
N ASP A 133 -11.72 12.76 9.88
CA ASP A 133 -10.94 13.80 10.54
C ASP A 133 -10.80 15.08 9.70
N GLY A 134 -10.96 14.99 8.38
CA GLY A 134 -10.68 16.07 7.45
C GLY A 134 -9.18 16.32 7.26
N LYS A 135 -8.35 15.28 7.38
CA LYS A 135 -6.89 15.36 7.20
C LYS A 135 -6.57 15.11 5.75
N GLY A 136 -5.94 16.06 5.06
CA GLY A 136 -5.57 15.92 3.64
C GLY A 136 -6.74 15.81 2.65
N VAL A 137 -7.98 15.68 3.14
CA VAL A 137 -9.23 15.67 2.38
C VAL A 137 -10.30 16.43 3.15
N PRO A 138 -11.30 17.04 2.48
CA PRO A 138 -12.47 17.58 3.16
C PRO A 138 -13.19 16.51 3.98
N LYS A 139 -13.80 16.91 5.11
CA LYS A 139 -14.62 15.98 5.89
C LYS A 139 -15.80 15.50 5.05
N ASP A 140 -15.93 14.18 4.92
CA ASP A 140 -17.05 13.57 4.21
C ASP A 140 -17.40 12.23 4.86
N ARG A 141 -18.54 12.22 5.54
CA ARG A 141 -19.00 11.06 6.30
C ARG A 141 -19.55 9.95 5.40
N VAL A 142 -20.03 10.31 4.22
CA VAL A 142 -20.56 9.38 3.23
C VAL A 142 -19.41 8.62 2.57
N GLU A 143 -18.33 9.33 2.21
CA GLU A 143 -17.08 8.70 1.73
C GLU A 143 -16.41 7.87 2.82
N ALA A 144 -16.32 8.38 4.06
CA ALA A 144 -15.80 7.59 5.17
C ALA A 144 -16.58 6.28 5.39
N TYR A 145 -17.92 6.36 5.34
CA TYR A 145 -18.79 5.18 5.44
C TYR A 145 -18.50 4.16 4.33
N LYS A 146 -18.42 4.63 3.08
CA LYS A 146 -18.12 3.78 1.92
C LYS A 146 -16.82 3.02 2.14
N TRP A 147 -15.74 3.72 2.48
CA TRP A 147 -14.43 3.10 2.61
C TRP A 147 -14.32 2.17 3.82
N LEU A 148 -14.95 2.48 4.96
CA LEU A 148 -15.02 1.54 6.09
C LEU A 148 -15.75 0.25 5.71
N LYS A 149 -16.89 0.37 5.02
CA LYS A 149 -17.69 -0.77 4.62
C LYS A 149 -16.99 -1.66 3.57
N LEU A 150 -16.14 -1.08 2.73
CA LEU A 150 -15.31 -1.81 1.77
C LEU A 150 -14.09 -2.48 2.41
N ALA A 151 -13.46 -1.82 3.40
CA ALA A 151 -12.30 -2.36 4.13
C ALA A 151 -12.63 -3.67 4.85
N GLU A 152 -13.90 -3.83 5.26
CA GLU A 152 -14.45 -4.95 6.00
C GLU A 152 -15.00 -6.04 5.08
N TRP A 153 -14.19 -6.52 4.13
CA TRP A 153 -14.60 -7.65 3.31
C TRP A 153 -14.54 -8.95 4.15
N HIS A 154 -15.61 -9.15 4.94
CA HIS A 154 -16.01 -10.30 5.76
C HIS A 154 -15.69 -10.25 7.28
N LYS A 155 -16.63 -9.78 8.12
CA LYS A 155 -17.64 -10.63 8.81
C LYS A 155 -18.39 -9.93 9.94
N ASP A 156 -17.91 -8.82 10.48
CA ASP A 156 -18.60 -8.07 11.53
C ASP A 156 -18.35 -6.58 11.36
N GLU A 157 -19.43 -5.79 11.51
CA GLU A 157 -19.38 -4.32 11.39
C GLU A 157 -18.35 -3.75 12.37
N SER A 158 -17.25 -3.16 11.88
CA SER A 158 -16.17 -2.70 12.75
C SER A 158 -16.66 -1.62 13.71
N GLU A 159 -15.99 -1.50 14.86
CA GLU A 159 -16.28 -0.46 15.83
C GLU A 159 -16.25 0.94 15.20
N ALA A 160 -15.35 1.18 14.25
CA ALA A 160 -15.25 2.44 13.52
C ALA A 160 -16.52 2.72 12.70
N LEU A 161 -17.05 1.72 11.99
CA LEU A 161 -18.28 1.85 11.21
C LEU A 161 -19.51 2.06 12.10
N GLN A 162 -19.62 1.30 13.21
CA GLN A 162 -20.70 1.49 14.19
C GLN A 162 -20.65 2.90 14.81
N LYS A 163 -19.47 3.36 15.20
CA LYS A 163 -19.27 4.70 15.77
C LYS A 163 -19.66 5.78 14.77
N LEU A 164 -19.27 5.63 13.50
CA LEU A 164 -19.62 6.58 12.45
C LEU A 164 -21.14 6.63 12.21
N LYS A 165 -21.81 5.46 12.15
CA LYS A 165 -23.27 5.37 11.94
C LYS A 165 -24.08 6.03 13.04
N ARG A 166 -23.64 5.96 14.30
CA ARG A 166 -24.35 6.58 15.44
C ARG A 166 -24.55 8.08 15.28
N SER A 167 -23.72 8.75 14.48
CA SER A 167 -23.80 10.19 14.25
C SER A 167 -24.18 10.55 12.81
N MET A 168 -24.57 9.58 11.97
CA MET A 168 -25.04 9.81 10.59
C MET A 168 -26.57 9.78 10.52
N SER A 169 -27.12 10.53 9.59
CA SER A 169 -28.52 10.42 9.18
C SER A 169 -28.77 9.17 8.32
N ALA A 170 -30.03 8.74 8.25
CA ALA A 170 -30.43 7.64 7.37
C ALA A 170 -30.13 7.94 5.89
N GLU A 171 -30.27 9.19 5.46
CA GLU A 171 -29.96 9.63 4.10
C GLU A 171 -28.46 9.53 3.78
N GLU A 172 -27.59 9.93 4.72
CA GLU A 172 -26.14 9.77 4.55
C GLU A 172 -25.73 8.30 4.46
N ILE A 173 -26.34 7.43 5.28
CA ILE A 173 -26.10 5.97 5.24
C ILE A 173 -26.57 5.41 3.89
N GLN A 174 -27.77 5.78 3.43
CA GLN A 174 -28.30 5.33 2.14
C GLN A 174 -27.41 5.76 0.97
N ARG A 175 -26.90 6.99 0.98
CA ARG A 175 -25.93 7.45 -0.03
C ARG A 175 -24.64 6.65 0.03
N GLY A 176 -24.12 6.37 1.22
CA GLY A 176 -22.93 5.55 1.41
C GLY A 176 -23.11 4.13 0.88
N ASP A 177 -24.26 3.51 1.16
CA ASP A 177 -24.63 2.20 0.65
C ASP A 177 -24.70 2.16 -0.88
N ALA A 178 -25.28 3.19 -1.50
CA ALA A 178 -25.32 3.30 -2.96
C ALA A 178 -23.91 3.36 -3.57
N LEU A 179 -22.98 4.09 -2.94
CA LEU A 179 -21.59 4.13 -3.38
C LEU A 179 -20.88 2.78 -3.25
N VAL A 180 -21.15 2.04 -2.17
CA VAL A 180 -20.60 0.69 -1.96
C VAL A 180 -21.13 -0.28 -3.01
N GLN A 181 -22.42 -0.25 -3.33
CA GLN A 181 -23.01 -1.10 -4.37
C GLN A 181 -22.50 -0.77 -5.78
N ALA A 182 -22.18 0.50 -6.04
CA ALA A 182 -21.61 0.94 -7.30
C ALA A 182 -20.09 0.69 -7.39
N TRP A 183 -19.43 0.32 -6.29
CA TRP A 183 -17.99 0.17 -6.26
C TRP A 183 -17.53 -1.11 -6.96
N GLN A 184 -16.50 -0.96 -7.78
CA GLN A 184 -15.78 -2.04 -8.41
C GLN A 184 -14.29 -1.75 -8.22
N VAL A 185 -13.52 -2.80 -7.90
CA VAL A 185 -12.05 -2.72 -7.89
C VAL A 185 -11.60 -2.28 -9.28
N ARG A 186 -10.73 -1.28 -9.33
CA ARG A 186 -10.15 -0.77 -10.58
C ARG A 186 -8.85 -1.48 -10.93
#